data_AF-A0A1G9TGX4-F1
#
_entry.id   AF-A0A1G9TGX4-F1
#
_cell.length_a   1.000
_cell.length_b   1.000
_cell.length_c   1.000
_cell.angle_alpha   90.00
_cell.angle_beta   90.00
_cell.angle_gamma   90.00
#
_symmetry.space_group_name_H-M   'P 1'
#
loop_
_entity.id
_entity.type
_entity.pdbx_description
1 polymer ?
#
loop_
_entity_poly.entity_id
_entity_poly.type
_entity_poly.pdbx_seq_one_letter_code
_entity_poly.pdbx_strand_id
1 'polypeptide(L)'
;MRTHTTTALAAGALLALTSCADQTPGSAAVREASVTARETADGSTGSADLIIPGATKEQARAAIRDHARGIRGAELYYIKVQHSEAASRYVCRARWYADPDAYRAHSGSTEAWPDSWPHLAINCP
;
A
#
# COMPACT_ATOMS: atom_id res chain seq x y z
N MET A 1 -51.33 48.95 -27.66
CA MET A 1 -50.10 49.28 -26.93
C MET A 1 -49.75 48.13 -26.01
N ARG A 2 -48.55 47.57 -26.22
CA ARG A 2 -47.73 46.69 -25.40
C ARG A 2 -48.35 46.14 -24.10
N THR A 3 -48.64 44.85 -24.10
CA THR A 3 -48.68 44.03 -22.88
C THR A 3 -47.41 43.19 -22.87
N HIS A 4 -46.51 43.52 -21.95
CA HIS A 4 -45.25 42.82 -21.72
C HIS A 4 -45.56 41.51 -20.98
N THR A 5 -45.23 40.37 -21.60
CA THR A 5 -45.30 39.06 -20.93
C THR A 5 -43.93 38.73 -20.37
N THR A 6 -43.89 38.70 -19.05
CA THR A 6 -42.73 38.42 -18.19
C THR A 6 -42.22 36.99 -18.39
N THR A 7 -40.92 36.86 -18.54
CA THR A 7 -40.15 35.62 -18.56
C THR A 7 -40.21 34.89 -17.22
N ALA A 8 -40.41 33.57 -17.24
CA ALA A 8 -40.12 32.69 -16.12
C ALA A 8 -39.20 31.55 -16.60
N LEU A 9 -38.03 31.49 -15.99
CA LEU A 9 -37.03 30.45 -16.15
C LEU A 9 -37.58 29.08 -15.70
N ALA A 10 -37.36 28.04 -16.49
CA ALA A 10 -37.35 26.67 -16.02
C ALA A 10 -36.02 26.02 -16.40
N ALA A 11 -35.08 26.06 -15.45
CA ALA A 11 -34.01 25.07 -15.35
C ALA A 11 -34.67 23.68 -15.23
N GLY A 12 -34.29 22.66 -15.98
CA GLY A 12 -32.99 22.01 -15.89
C GLY A 12 -33.11 20.81 -14.95
N ALA A 13 -33.25 19.60 -15.52
CA ALA A 13 -32.90 18.33 -14.86
C ALA A 13 -33.00 17.18 -15.88
N LEU A 14 -31.99 17.05 -16.75
CA LEU A 14 -31.72 15.79 -17.45
C LEU A 14 -31.03 14.86 -16.45
N LEU A 15 -31.81 14.01 -15.77
CA LEU A 15 -31.28 12.87 -15.04
C LEU A 15 -30.91 11.77 -16.04
N ALA A 16 -29.80 11.97 -16.74
CA ALA A 16 -29.10 10.85 -17.36
C ALA A 16 -28.49 10.02 -16.20
N LEU A 17 -29.12 8.90 -15.87
CA LEU A 17 -28.49 7.84 -15.10
C LEU A 17 -27.42 7.19 -15.99
N THR A 18 -26.31 7.89 -16.19
CA THR A 18 -25.04 7.22 -16.50
C THR A 18 -24.74 6.36 -15.28
N SER A 19 -25.00 5.06 -15.39
CA SER A 19 -24.40 4.10 -14.48
C SER A 19 -22.90 4.24 -14.66
N CYS A 20 -22.28 5.03 -13.80
CA CYS A 20 -20.86 4.89 -13.50
C CYS A 20 -20.74 3.47 -12.96
N ALA A 21 -20.47 2.54 -13.88
CA ALA A 21 -19.74 1.35 -13.53
C ALA A 21 -18.40 1.89 -13.03
N ASP A 22 -18.34 2.13 -11.71
CA ASP A 22 -17.10 2.21 -10.96
C ASP A 22 -16.43 0.84 -11.07
N GLN A 23 -15.88 0.58 -12.26
CA GLN A 23 -14.75 -0.29 -12.44
C GLN A 23 -13.58 0.44 -11.80
N THR A 24 -13.62 0.53 -10.47
CA THR A 24 -12.38 0.51 -9.70
C THR A 24 -11.63 -0.69 -10.27
N PRO A 25 -10.43 -0.54 -10.86
CA PRO A 25 -9.61 -1.67 -11.18
C PRO A 25 -9.28 -2.29 -9.83
N GLY A 26 -10.14 -3.22 -9.41
CA GLY A 26 -9.97 -4.01 -8.22
C GLY A 26 -8.63 -4.67 -8.40
N SER A 27 -7.66 -4.19 -7.62
CA SER A 27 -6.38 -4.80 -7.38
C SER A 27 -6.61 -6.31 -7.39
N ALA A 28 -6.26 -6.98 -8.49
CA ALA A 28 -6.31 -8.42 -8.53
C ALA A 28 -5.43 -8.85 -7.36
N ALA A 29 -6.04 -9.42 -6.31
CA ALA A 29 -5.35 -9.74 -5.08
C ALA A 29 -4.07 -10.47 -5.46
N VAL A 30 -2.92 -9.84 -5.20
CA VAL A 30 -1.64 -10.38 -5.62
C VAL A 30 -1.45 -11.65 -4.81
N ARG A 31 -1.74 -12.79 -5.42
CA ARG A 31 -1.75 -14.06 -4.72
C ARG A 31 -0.31 -14.51 -4.54
N GLU A 32 0.20 -14.34 -3.33
CA GLU A 32 1.52 -14.83 -2.94
C GLU A 32 1.58 -16.35 -3.16
N ALA A 33 2.66 -16.81 -3.80
CA ALA A 33 2.88 -18.24 -3.99
C ALA A 33 3.40 -18.89 -2.71
N SER A 34 4.25 -18.18 -1.97
CA SER A 34 4.71 -18.57 -0.63
C SER A 34 5.14 -17.36 0.19
N VAL A 35 5.11 -17.54 1.51
CA VAL A 35 5.57 -16.57 2.52
C VAL A 35 6.52 -17.30 3.45
N THR A 36 7.71 -16.76 3.66
CA THR A 36 8.63 -17.23 4.70
C THR A 36 8.84 -16.13 5.74
N ALA A 37 8.25 -16.30 6.92
CA ALA A 37 8.37 -15.36 8.03
C ALA A 37 9.40 -15.83 9.07
N ARG A 38 10.13 -14.88 9.68
CA ARG A 38 11.13 -15.13 10.73
C ARG A 38 11.10 -13.98 11.73
N GLU A 39 11.28 -14.27 13.01
CA GLU A 39 11.31 -13.29 14.10
C GLU A 39 12.55 -13.52 14.99
N THR A 40 13.06 -12.46 15.60
CA THR A 40 14.08 -12.56 16.65
C THR A 40 13.50 -13.20 17.90
N ALA A 41 14.37 -13.75 18.76
CA ALA A 41 13.93 -14.49 19.95
C ALA A 41 13.14 -13.62 20.94
N ASP A 42 13.38 -12.31 20.95
CA ASP A 42 12.67 -11.31 21.75
C ASP A 42 11.42 -10.75 21.04
N GLY A 43 11.16 -11.14 19.78
CA GLY A 43 10.04 -10.68 18.96
C GLY A 43 10.14 -9.23 18.47
N SER A 44 11.22 -8.50 18.80
CA SER A 44 11.37 -7.08 18.47
C SER A 44 11.55 -6.84 16.96
N THR A 45 12.18 -7.79 16.25
CA THR A 45 12.43 -7.69 14.82
C THR A 45 11.88 -8.89 14.08
N GLY A 46 11.10 -8.64 13.03
CA GLY A 46 10.60 -9.66 12.12
C GLY A 46 11.06 -9.49 10.67
N SER A 47 10.85 -10.52 9.87
CA SER A 47 11.08 -10.46 8.42
C SER A 47 10.17 -11.43 7.68
N ALA A 48 9.76 -11.06 6.46
CA ALA A 48 9.07 -11.94 5.53
C ALA A 48 9.64 -11.84 4.11
N ASP A 49 9.84 -13.01 3.50
CA ASP A 49 10.07 -13.14 2.06
C ASP A 49 8.77 -13.59 1.39
N LEU A 50 8.22 -12.74 0.51
CA LEU A 50 7.01 -12.97 -0.28
C LEU A 50 7.43 -13.40 -1.68
N ILE A 51 7.09 -14.63 -2.06
CA ILE A 51 7.46 -15.17 -3.38
C ILE A 51 6.30 -14.99 -4.34
N ILE A 52 6.51 -14.15 -5.36
CA ILE A 52 5.49 -13.76 -6.33
C ILE A 52 6.11 -13.85 -7.73
N PRO A 53 5.96 -15.00 -8.42
CA PRO A 53 6.51 -15.20 -9.76
C PRO A 53 6.06 -14.11 -10.73
N GLY A 54 7.03 -13.50 -11.43
CA GLY A 54 6.73 -12.46 -12.43
C GLY A 54 6.18 -11.13 -11.88
N ALA A 55 6.23 -10.89 -10.58
CA ALA A 55 5.72 -9.65 -9.98
C ALA A 55 6.30 -8.38 -10.60
N THR A 56 5.43 -7.48 -11.03
CA THR A 56 5.78 -6.09 -11.34
C THR A 56 6.09 -5.30 -10.07
N LYS A 57 6.69 -4.11 -10.20
CA LYS A 57 6.95 -3.21 -9.06
C LYS A 57 5.64 -2.80 -8.38
N GLU A 58 4.58 -2.55 -9.14
CA GLU A 58 3.26 -2.18 -8.63
C GLU A 58 2.65 -3.31 -7.81
N GLN A 59 2.68 -4.55 -8.33
CA GLN A 59 2.22 -5.73 -7.61
C GLN A 59 3.03 -5.98 -6.34
N ALA A 60 4.35 -5.83 -6.41
CA ALA A 60 5.23 -5.99 -5.25
C ALA A 60 4.96 -4.92 -4.16
N ARG A 61 4.71 -3.66 -4.55
CA ARG A 61 4.29 -2.61 -3.60
C ARG A 61 2.95 -2.93 -2.96
N ALA A 62 1.99 -3.46 -3.73
CA ALA A 62 0.69 -3.84 -3.23
C ALA A 62 0.80 -5.00 -2.21
N ALA A 63 1.53 -6.06 -2.54
CA ALA A 63 1.75 -7.20 -1.66
C ALA A 63 2.44 -6.78 -0.34
N ILE A 64 3.46 -5.93 -0.41
CA ILE A 64 4.12 -5.36 0.78
C ILE A 64 3.11 -4.63 1.68
N ARG A 65 2.25 -3.78 1.10
CA ARG A 65 1.24 -3.03 1.86
C ARG A 65 0.19 -3.95 2.47
N ASP A 66 -0.20 -5.00 1.76
CA ASP A 66 -1.18 -5.97 2.23
C ASP A 66 -0.63 -6.77 3.42
N HIS A 67 0.55 -7.36 3.26
CA HIS A 67 1.25 -8.08 4.32
C HIS A 67 1.46 -7.20 5.57
N ALA A 68 1.85 -5.94 5.38
CA ALA A 68 2.10 -4.99 6.46
C ALA A 68 0.87 -4.72 7.36
N ARG A 69 -0.37 -4.90 6.86
CA ARG A 69 -1.59 -4.71 7.68
C ARG A 69 -1.69 -5.72 8.81
N GLY A 70 -1.13 -6.92 8.61
CA GLY A 70 -1.20 -8.04 9.54
C GLY A 70 -0.09 -8.06 10.59
N ILE A 71 0.96 -7.23 10.46
CA ILE A 71 2.08 -7.23 11.40
C ILE A 71 1.64 -6.74 12.78
N ARG A 72 2.05 -7.48 13.81
CA ARG A 72 1.80 -7.19 15.24
C ARG A 72 3.04 -7.60 16.04
N GLY A 73 3.24 -6.98 17.21
CA GLY A 73 4.28 -7.37 18.17
C GLY A 73 5.70 -6.91 17.85
N ALA A 74 6.11 -6.89 16.58
CA ALA A 74 7.41 -6.38 16.17
C ALA A 74 7.51 -4.86 16.27
N GLU A 75 8.70 -4.35 16.60
CA GLU A 75 9.06 -2.93 16.50
C GLU A 75 9.52 -2.60 15.07
N LEU A 76 10.28 -3.52 14.47
CA LEU A 76 10.81 -3.44 13.12
C LEU A 76 10.47 -4.70 12.32
N TYR A 77 10.03 -4.54 11.08
CA TYR A 77 9.78 -5.68 10.21
C TYR A 77 10.31 -5.47 8.78
N TYR A 78 11.05 -6.45 8.26
CA TYR A 78 11.60 -6.41 6.91
C TYR A 78 10.74 -7.22 5.95
N ILE A 79 10.22 -6.62 4.90
CA ILE A 79 9.41 -7.32 3.89
C ILE A 79 10.15 -7.30 2.57
N LYS A 80 10.29 -8.44 1.89
CA LYS A 80 10.84 -8.52 0.53
C LYS A 80 9.86 -9.23 -0.38
N VAL A 81 9.72 -8.75 -1.60
CA VAL A 81 9.06 -9.47 -2.69
C VAL A 81 10.12 -9.98 -3.65
N GLN A 82 10.08 -11.27 -3.96
CA GLN A 82 11.04 -11.94 -4.83
C GLN A 82 10.31 -12.77 -5.89
N HIS A 83 10.92 -12.98 -7.05
CA HIS A 83 10.33 -13.81 -8.09
C HIS A 83 10.37 -15.31 -7.76
N SER A 84 11.33 -15.73 -6.94
CA SER A 84 11.52 -17.12 -6.51
C SER A 84 12.32 -17.16 -5.19
N GLU A 85 12.31 -18.30 -4.50
CA GLU A 85 13.08 -18.49 -3.27
C GLU A 85 14.60 -18.39 -3.47
N ALA A 86 15.08 -18.78 -4.66
CA ALA A 86 16.49 -18.72 -5.03
C ALA A 86 16.89 -17.37 -5.67
N ALA A 87 16.00 -16.37 -5.68
CA ALA A 87 16.30 -15.09 -6.30
C ALA A 87 17.43 -14.36 -5.56
N SER A 88 18.42 -13.85 -6.30
CA SER A 88 19.51 -13.04 -5.74
C SER A 88 19.17 -11.55 -5.61
N ARG A 89 17.97 -11.17 -6.07
CA ARG A 89 17.45 -9.80 -6.11
C ARG A 89 15.97 -9.79 -5.73
N TYR A 90 15.59 -8.75 -5.00
CA TYR A 90 14.20 -8.45 -4.69
C TYR A 90 13.60 -7.53 -5.76
N VAL A 91 12.29 -7.63 -5.98
CA VAL A 91 11.51 -6.70 -6.81
C VAL A 91 11.28 -5.40 -6.05
N CYS A 92 10.78 -5.52 -4.82
CA CYS A 92 10.68 -4.44 -3.85
C CYS A 92 11.05 -4.97 -2.46
N ARG A 93 11.57 -4.08 -1.61
CA ARG A 93 11.75 -4.31 -0.18
C ARG A 93 11.10 -3.20 0.61
N ALA A 94 10.75 -3.48 1.85
CA ALA A 94 10.29 -2.47 2.78
C ALA A 94 10.82 -2.69 4.18
N ARG A 95 10.93 -1.58 4.91
CA ARG A 95 11.11 -1.54 6.36
C ARG A 95 9.82 -0.99 6.95
N TRP A 96 9.15 -1.78 7.76
CA TRP A 96 7.98 -1.40 8.52
C TRP A 96 8.42 -1.08 9.95
N TYR A 97 7.96 0.05 10.49
CA TYR A 97 8.26 0.50 11.84
C TYR A 97 6.94 0.69 12.58
N ALA A 98 6.83 0.12 13.78
CA ALA A 98 5.60 0.18 14.56
C ALA A 98 5.23 1.61 14.94
N ASP A 99 6.21 2.38 15.37
CA ASP A 99 6.02 3.65 16.05
C ASP A 99 7.26 4.57 15.93
N PRO A 100 7.16 5.82 16.44
CA PRO A 100 8.27 6.76 16.57
C PRO A 100 9.57 6.19 17.14
N ASP A 101 9.49 5.42 18.21
CA ASP A 101 10.66 4.98 18.96
C ASP A 101 11.39 3.87 18.21
N ALA A 102 10.65 2.95 17.60
CA ALA A 102 11.20 1.95 16.68
C ALA A 102 11.90 2.62 15.49
N TYR A 103 11.32 3.68 14.91
CA TYR A 103 11.97 4.42 13.83
C TYR A 103 13.26 5.11 14.30
N ARG A 104 13.26 5.73 15.48
CA ARG A 104 14.45 6.36 16.05
C ARG A 104 15.56 5.33 16.29
N ALA A 105 15.22 4.17 16.84
CA ALA A 105 16.16 3.11 17.15
C ALA A 105 16.75 2.45 15.88
N HIS A 106 15.95 2.31 14.82
CA HIS A 106 16.32 1.44 13.71
C HIS A 106 16.57 2.16 12.38
N SER A 107 15.91 3.29 12.08
CA SER A 107 15.95 3.87 10.73
C SER A 107 17.36 4.19 10.27
N GLY A 108 18.24 4.61 11.20
CA GLY A 108 19.58 5.12 10.90
C GLY A 108 19.54 6.43 10.11
N SER A 109 18.39 7.09 10.05
CA SER A 109 18.13 8.24 9.19
C SER A 109 18.17 9.56 9.95
N THR A 110 18.73 10.58 9.33
CA THR A 110 18.59 12.00 9.72
C THR A 110 17.48 12.71 8.94
N GLU A 111 16.72 11.99 8.11
CA GLU A 111 15.66 12.54 7.26
C GLU A 111 14.45 13.02 8.08
N ALA A 112 13.54 13.69 7.37
CA ALA A 112 12.26 14.12 7.90
C ALA A 112 11.50 12.95 8.53
N TRP A 113 10.94 13.22 9.71
CA TRP A 113 10.15 12.27 10.46
C TRP A 113 8.84 11.93 9.73
N PRO A 114 8.42 10.65 9.71
CA PRO A 114 7.11 10.29 9.19
C PRO A 114 5.96 10.90 10.00
N ASP A 115 4.93 11.36 9.29
CA ASP A 115 3.73 11.96 9.90
C ASP A 115 2.69 10.91 10.38
N SER A 116 2.89 9.64 10.07
CA SER A 116 1.93 8.57 10.35
C SER A 116 2.59 7.25 10.72
N TRP A 117 1.95 6.53 11.64
CA TRP A 117 2.40 5.24 12.17
C TRP A 117 1.31 4.17 12.04
N PRO A 118 1.67 2.90 11.79
CA PRO A 118 3.03 2.43 11.51
C PRO A 118 3.57 2.97 10.17
N HIS A 119 4.89 3.18 10.11
CA HIS A 119 5.54 3.72 8.92
C HIS A 119 6.10 2.60 8.04
N LEU A 120 5.92 2.71 6.72
CA LEU A 120 6.38 1.72 5.75
C LEU A 120 7.25 2.36 4.68
N ALA A 121 8.57 2.21 4.82
CA ALA A 121 9.56 2.72 3.87
C ALA A 121 9.81 1.70 2.75
N ILE A 122 9.18 1.87 1.59
CA ILE A 122 9.27 0.95 0.45
C ILE A 122 10.31 1.43 -0.57
N ASN A 123 11.21 0.52 -0.99
CA ASN A 123 12.18 0.73 -2.06
C ASN A 123 12.04 -0.36 -3.13
N CYS A 124 11.94 0.05 -4.40
CA CYS A 124 11.95 -0.83 -5.57
C CYS A 124 13.02 -0.33 -6.54
N PRO A 125 14.17 -1.02 -6.68
CA PRO A 125 15.27 -0.62 -7.56
C PRO A 125 14.81 -0.51 -9.01
#